data_AF-A0A4R4LN15-F1
#
_entry.id   AF-A0A4R4LN15-F1
#
_cell.length_a   1.000
_cell.length_b   1.000
_cell.length_c   1.000
_cell.angle_alpha   90.00
_cell.angle_beta   90.00
_cell.angle_gamma   90.00
#
_symmetry.space_group_name_H-M   'P 1'
#
loop_
_entity.id
_entity.type
_entity.pdbx_description
1 polymer ?
#
loop_
_entity_poly.entity_id
_entity_poly.type
_entity_poly.pdbx_seq_one_letter_code
_entity_poly.pdbx_strand_id
1 'polypeptide(L)'
;MALIAVHGNFVFAMPVLAYLTGRRTIRAQPPLWAFTAVFVAGSALATARGQAVETWFPSTVWLVLFGVLPWLTGRYWRQYQELLHAGWERAERLEHQQRIIAERERLRERARIAQDMHDSLGHELALIAVRAGALQVAPGLDDRHRDAAAQLRRGAAEATEHLREIIGVLREDTATGPGTPHSSDGRDGRDGAAPVRPPHESIGDLVERARASGVPVHLAGTAADLPELAPMAALTAHRVVQEAVTNAAKHAPGAAVTVHLTRRDPPADDAPHDAPHQG
;
A
#
# COMPACT_ATOMS: atom_id res chain seq x y z
N MET A 1 45.32 5.10 58.62
CA MET A 1 45.44 4.37 57.33
C MET A 1 44.11 3.81 56.79
N ALA A 2 43.07 3.57 57.61
CA ALA A 2 41.76 3.10 57.11
C ALA A 2 40.86 4.20 56.49
N LEU A 3 41.11 5.48 56.78
CA LEU A 3 40.29 6.60 56.27
C LEU A 3 40.54 6.92 54.78
N ILE A 4 41.69 6.49 54.23
CA ILE A 4 42.12 6.81 52.85
C ILE A 4 41.49 5.84 51.83
N ALA A 5 41.25 4.58 52.21
CA ALA A 5 40.63 3.58 51.33
C ALA A 5 39.16 3.92 51.01
N VAL A 6 38.46 4.57 51.95
CA VAL A 6 37.10 5.06 51.74
C VAL A 6 37.09 6.26 50.79
N HIS A 7 38.07 7.16 50.86
CA HIS A 7 38.18 8.32 49.96
C HIS A 7 38.47 7.92 48.51
N GLY A 8 39.22 6.84 48.27
CA GLY A 8 39.58 6.40 46.92
C GLY A 8 38.40 5.90 46.08
N ASN A 9 37.42 5.22 46.68
CA ASN A 9 36.32 4.62 45.93
C ASN A 9 35.21 5.64 45.55
N PHE A 10 34.99 6.66 46.38
CA PHE A 10 34.00 7.71 46.10
C PHE A 10 34.41 8.63 44.94
N VAL A 11 35.71 8.84 44.73
CA VAL A 11 36.23 9.69 43.64
C VAL A 11 35.87 9.11 42.27
N PHE A 12 35.78 7.78 42.14
CA PHE A 12 35.35 7.13 40.89
C PHE A 12 33.83 6.92 40.81
N ALA A 13 33.15 6.70 41.94
CA ALA A 13 31.70 6.52 41.97
C ALA A 13 30.93 7.80 41.63
N MET A 14 31.42 8.96 42.09
CA MET A 14 30.75 10.27 41.88
C MET A 14 30.61 10.66 40.39
N PRO A 15 31.67 10.60 39.55
CA PRO A 15 31.56 10.88 38.11
C PRO A 15 30.64 9.92 37.39
N VAL A 16 30.70 8.64 37.75
CA VAL A 16 29.86 7.60 37.13
C VAL A 16 28.40 7.85 37.49
N LEU A 17 28.09 8.14 38.76
CA LEU A 17 26.74 8.47 39.19
C LEU A 17 26.24 9.77 38.55
N ALA A 18 27.08 10.81 38.49
CA ALA A 18 26.77 12.07 37.84
C ALA A 18 26.48 11.87 36.34
N TYR A 19 27.33 11.12 35.63
CA TYR A 19 27.13 10.74 34.23
C TYR A 19 25.84 9.94 34.03
N LEU A 20 25.59 8.92 34.85
CA LEU A 20 24.38 8.10 34.77
C LEU A 20 23.12 8.91 35.07
N THR A 21 23.20 9.86 35.99
CA THR A 21 22.11 10.78 36.32
C THR A 21 21.83 11.71 35.13
N GLY A 22 22.88 12.28 34.52
CA GLY A 22 22.76 13.06 33.28
C GLY A 22 22.16 12.27 32.13
N ARG A 23 22.48 10.97 32.05
CA ARG A 23 21.95 10.05 31.03
C ARG A 23 20.50 9.63 31.29
N ARG A 24 20.08 9.44 32.54
CA ARG A 24 18.75 8.88 32.88
C ARG A 24 17.68 9.96 33.11
N THR A 25 18.03 11.13 33.63
CA THR A 25 17.03 12.14 34.00
C THR A 25 16.46 12.85 32.77
N ILE A 26 15.14 12.80 32.60
CA ILE A 26 14.41 13.43 31.48
C ILE A 26 14.37 14.96 31.60
N ARG A 27 14.27 15.50 32.82
CA ARG A 27 14.25 16.94 33.11
C ARG A 27 15.60 17.45 33.63
N ALA A 28 16.15 18.48 33.01
CA ALA A 28 17.44 19.08 33.38
C ALA A 28 17.41 19.85 34.70
N GLN A 29 16.24 20.41 35.03
CA GLN A 29 16.13 21.46 36.03
C GLN A 29 16.45 20.96 37.45
N PRO A 30 15.92 19.82 37.93
CA PRO A 30 16.17 19.37 39.31
C PRO A 30 17.66 19.17 39.67
N PRO A 31 18.49 18.46 38.87
CA PRO A 31 19.90 18.29 39.19
C PRO A 31 20.71 19.59 39.04
N LEU A 32 20.33 20.47 38.12
CA LEU A 32 21.00 21.76 37.94
C LEU A 32 20.74 22.67 39.15
N TRP A 33 19.50 22.73 39.65
CA TRP A 33 19.20 23.41 40.92
C TRP A 33 19.92 22.78 42.11
N ALA A 34 20.07 21.46 42.15
CA ALA A 34 20.82 20.78 43.20
C ALA A 34 22.32 21.16 43.19
N PHE A 35 22.96 21.16 42.02
CA PHE A 35 24.37 21.59 41.90
C PHE A 35 24.55 23.07 42.27
N THR A 36 23.65 23.94 41.81
CA THR A 36 23.66 25.37 42.18
C THR A 36 23.45 25.56 43.68
N ALA A 37 22.51 24.85 44.30
CA ALA A 37 22.24 24.94 45.73
C ALA A 37 23.43 24.44 46.57
N VAL A 38 24.06 23.33 46.17
CA VAL A 38 25.28 22.81 46.83
C VAL A 38 26.43 23.80 46.69
N PHE A 39 26.61 24.42 45.51
CA PHE A 39 27.65 25.43 45.29
C PHE A 39 27.43 26.69 46.14
N VAL A 40 26.20 27.22 46.18
CA VAL A 40 25.85 28.41 46.96
C VAL A 40 25.97 28.14 48.47
N ALA A 41 25.44 27.01 48.95
CA ALA A 41 25.52 26.63 50.35
C ALA A 41 26.97 26.38 50.79
N GLY A 42 27.77 25.70 49.95
CA GLY A 42 29.18 25.47 50.20
C GLY A 42 29.98 26.77 50.27
N SER A 43 29.72 27.70 49.35
CA SER A 43 30.37 29.01 49.31
C SER A 43 30.00 29.88 50.51
N ALA A 44 28.73 29.94 50.89
CA ALA A 44 28.25 30.69 52.06
C ALA A 44 28.78 30.12 53.39
N LEU A 45 28.93 28.80 53.47
CA LEU A 45 29.49 28.15 54.67
C LEU A 45 31.00 28.40 54.80
N ALA A 46 31.73 28.42 53.68
CA ALA A 46 33.16 28.73 53.64
C ALA A 46 33.44 30.17 54.09
N THR A 47 32.65 31.14 53.61
CA THR A 47 32.76 32.55 54.03
C THR A 47 32.37 32.74 55.50
N ALA A 48 31.29 32.12 55.97
CA ALA A 48 30.85 32.20 57.36
C ALA A 48 31.87 31.62 58.36
N ARG A 49 32.67 30.63 57.93
CA ARG A 49 33.74 30.04 58.75
C ARG A 49 35.09 30.75 58.63
N GLY A 50 35.18 31.83 57.84
CA GLY A 50 36.44 32.56 57.62
C GLY A 50 37.53 31.71 56.96
N GLN A 51 37.17 30.70 56.17
CA GLN A 51 38.16 29.85 55.53
C GLN A 51 38.91 30.61 54.44
N ALA A 52 40.24 30.40 54.39
CA ALA A 52 41.08 30.95 53.34
C ALA A 52 40.63 30.44 51.95
N VAL A 53 40.82 31.28 50.93
CA VAL A 53 40.45 30.97 49.53
C VAL A 53 41.11 29.70 49.04
N GLU A 54 42.34 29.44 49.48
CA GLU A 54 43.13 28.25 49.14
C GLU A 54 42.45 26.93 49.55
N THR A 55 41.57 26.95 50.56
CA THR A 55 40.92 25.74 51.09
C THR A 55 39.62 25.40 50.36
N TRP A 56 38.78 26.39 50.05
CA TRP A 56 37.47 26.13 49.44
C TRP A 56 37.51 26.12 47.90
N PHE A 57 38.42 26.88 47.27
CA PHE A 57 38.53 26.96 45.81
C PHE A 57 38.79 25.59 45.13
N PRO A 58 39.73 24.74 45.62
CA PRO A 58 39.93 23.42 45.02
C PRO A 58 38.67 22.55 45.10
N SER A 59 37.93 22.61 46.20
CA SER A 59 36.70 21.81 46.39
C SER A 59 35.62 22.16 45.36
N THR A 60 35.49 23.45 45.00
CA THR A 60 34.64 23.89 43.90
C THR A 60 35.10 23.30 42.57
N VAL A 61 36.40 23.34 42.28
CA VAL A 61 36.97 22.79 41.04
C VAL A 61 36.70 21.29 40.96
N TRP A 62 36.86 20.54 42.06
CA TRP A 62 36.53 19.10 42.12
C TRP A 62 35.05 18.84 41.85
N LEU A 63 34.13 19.63 42.42
CA LEU A 63 32.69 19.49 42.18
C LEU A 63 32.32 19.73 40.72
N VAL A 64 32.92 20.73 40.08
CA VAL A 64 32.70 21.01 38.65
C VAL A 64 33.27 19.88 37.79
N LEU A 65 34.51 19.48 38.06
CA LEU A 65 35.24 18.51 37.24
C LEU A 65 34.65 17.09 37.34
N PHE A 66 34.20 16.68 38.53
CA PHE A 66 33.74 15.30 38.79
C PHE A 66 32.22 15.19 38.97
N GLY A 67 31.49 16.30 39.13
CA GLY A 67 30.03 16.31 39.19
C GLY A 67 29.41 16.89 37.93
N VAL A 68 29.69 18.17 37.66
CA VAL A 68 28.99 18.93 36.60
C VAL A 68 29.39 18.45 35.20
N LEU A 69 30.69 18.29 34.92
CA LEU A 69 31.17 17.86 33.60
C LEU A 69 30.68 16.45 33.21
N PRO A 70 30.82 15.40 34.04
CA PRO A 70 30.33 14.06 33.70
C PRO A 70 28.81 14.04 33.52
N TRP A 71 28.06 14.79 34.34
CA TRP A 71 26.62 14.95 34.19
C TRP A 71 26.25 15.59 32.84
N LEU A 72 26.95 16.66 32.45
CA LEU A 72 26.74 17.34 31.17
C LEU A 72 27.08 16.42 29.98
N THR A 73 28.18 15.66 30.07
CA THR A 73 28.55 14.67 29.05
C THR A 73 27.51 13.57 28.92
N GLY A 74 26.98 13.04 30.02
CA GLY A 74 25.91 12.03 30.00
C GLY A 74 24.63 12.54 29.35
N ARG A 75 24.29 13.80 29.60
CA ARG A 75 23.16 14.49 28.97
C ARG A 75 23.38 14.70 27.47
N TYR A 76 24.55 15.21 27.09
CA TYR A 76 24.91 15.41 25.68
C TYR A 76 24.88 14.09 24.91
N TRP A 77 25.42 13.02 25.50
CA TRP A 77 25.40 11.68 24.91
C TRP A 77 23.97 11.18 24.69
N ARG A 78 23.06 11.38 25.67
CA ARG A 78 21.65 11.03 25.51
C ARG A 78 20.99 11.81 24.37
N GLN A 79 21.18 13.13 24.32
CA GLN A 79 20.61 13.95 23.23
C GLN A 79 21.16 13.54 21.87
N TYR A 80 22.46 13.24 21.79
CA TYR A 80 23.09 12.74 20.58
C TYR A 80 22.49 11.40 20.14
N GLN A 81 22.25 10.48 21.08
CA GLN A 81 21.57 9.21 20.79
C GLN A 81 20.14 9.41 20.32
N GLU A 82 19.34 10.27 20.97
CA GLU A 82 17.98 10.61 20.54
C GLU A 82 17.96 11.19 19.12
N LEU A 83 18.92 12.07 18.79
CA LEU A 83 19.08 12.63 17.44
C LEU A 83 19.46 11.58 16.41
N LEU A 84 20.36 10.65 16.75
CA LEU A 84 20.73 9.55 15.87
C LEU A 84 19.55 8.63 15.61
N HIS A 85 18.80 8.22 16.64
CA HIS A 85 17.61 7.37 16.48
C HIS A 85 16.56 8.05 15.61
N ALA A 86 16.25 9.33 15.88
CA ALA A 86 15.35 10.10 15.03
C ALA A 86 15.87 10.25 13.59
N GLY A 87 17.20 10.28 13.39
CA GLY A 87 17.85 10.26 12.08
C GLY A 87 17.62 8.95 11.33
N TRP A 88 17.85 7.81 12.00
CA TRP A 88 17.63 6.48 11.44
C TRP A 88 16.15 6.23 11.11
N GLU A 89 15.24 6.57 12.02
CA GLU A 89 13.79 6.46 11.77
C GLU A 89 13.36 7.30 10.57
N ARG A 90 13.92 8.50 10.38
CA ARG A 90 13.65 9.32 9.19
C ARG A 90 14.23 8.70 7.92
N ALA A 91 15.44 8.16 7.99
CA ALA A 91 16.08 7.50 6.84
C ALA A 91 15.28 6.27 6.39
N GLU A 92 14.83 5.43 7.32
CA GLU A 92 13.99 4.26 7.03
C GLU A 92 12.64 4.65 6.42
N ARG A 93 12.00 5.70 6.94
CA ARG A 93 10.76 6.25 6.36
C ARG A 93 10.96 6.74 4.94
N LEU A 94 12.05 7.48 4.68
CA LEU A 94 12.37 7.99 3.34
C LEU A 94 12.66 6.84 2.36
N GLU A 95 13.41 5.82 2.79
CA GLU A 95 13.69 4.64 1.96
C GLU A 95 12.40 3.89 1.62
N HIS A 96 11.51 3.68 2.60
CA HIS A 96 10.23 3.04 2.37
C HIS A 96 9.34 3.85 1.41
N GLN A 97 9.29 5.17 1.57
CA GLN A 97 8.56 6.06 0.66
C GLN A 97 9.11 6.01 -0.77
N GLN A 98 10.44 6.01 -0.94
CA GLN A 98 11.07 5.90 -2.25
C GLN A 98 10.73 4.56 -2.93
N ARG A 99 10.76 3.44 -2.19
CA ARG A 99 10.36 2.14 -2.72
C ARG A 99 8.92 2.14 -3.23
N ILE A 100 7.99 2.70 -2.46
CA ILE A 100 6.58 2.83 -2.87
C ILE A 100 6.44 3.70 -4.12
N ILE A 101 7.14 4.83 -4.18
CA ILE A 101 7.10 5.73 -5.34
C ILE A 101 7.65 5.02 -6.58
N ALA A 102 8.81 4.37 -6.48
CA ALA A 102 9.44 3.64 -7.58
C ALA A 102 8.55 2.49 -8.09
N GLU A 103 7.91 1.74 -7.19
CA GLU A 103 6.98 0.68 -7.57
C GLU A 103 5.74 1.23 -8.29
N ARG A 104 5.17 2.33 -7.78
CA ARG A 104 4.04 3.02 -8.43
C ARG A 104 4.41 3.56 -9.79
N GLU A 105 5.58 4.17 -9.94
CA GLU A 105 6.09 4.65 -11.22
C GLU A 105 6.28 3.49 -12.21
N ARG A 106 6.86 2.37 -11.77
CA ARG A 106 7.00 1.17 -12.60
C ARG A 106 5.67 0.60 -13.06
N LEU A 107 4.66 0.57 -12.18
CA LEU A 107 3.31 0.12 -12.54
C LEU A 107 2.62 1.07 -13.52
N ARG A 108 2.74 2.39 -13.31
CA ARG A 108 2.24 3.40 -14.25
C ARG A 108 2.90 3.30 -15.61
N GLU A 109 4.22 3.10 -15.63
CA GLU A 109 4.98 2.91 -16.87
C GLU A 109 4.49 1.67 -17.62
N ARG A 110 4.33 0.54 -16.93
CA ARG A 110 3.80 -0.69 -17.53
C ARG A 110 2.39 -0.51 -18.07
N ALA A 111 1.51 0.18 -17.34
CA ALA A 111 0.16 0.48 -17.81
C ALA A 111 0.18 1.39 -19.04
N ARG A 112 1.03 2.42 -19.06
CA ARG A 112 1.21 3.29 -20.23
C ARG A 112 1.71 2.50 -21.44
N ILE A 113 2.73 1.67 -21.28
CA ILE A 113 3.25 0.81 -22.34
C ILE A 113 2.15 -0.13 -22.87
N ALA A 114 1.36 -0.74 -21.99
CA ALA A 114 0.25 -1.62 -22.40
C ALA A 114 -0.82 -0.85 -23.20
N GLN A 115 -1.15 0.37 -22.78
CA GLN A 115 -2.08 1.25 -23.50
C GLN A 115 -1.53 1.64 -24.88
N ASP A 116 -0.27 2.09 -24.95
CA ASP A 116 0.38 2.47 -26.21
C ASP A 116 0.42 1.28 -27.18
N MET A 117 0.78 0.09 -26.69
CA MET A 117 0.77 -1.15 -27.49
C MET A 117 -0.65 -1.50 -27.97
N HIS A 118 -1.66 -1.32 -27.13
CA HIS A 118 -3.05 -1.58 -27.51
C HIS A 118 -3.55 -0.61 -28.57
N ASP A 119 -3.24 0.67 -28.44
CA ASP A 119 -3.65 1.67 -29.40
C ASP A 119 -2.98 1.42 -30.76
N SER A 120 -1.70 1.01 -30.78
CA SER A 120 -1.04 0.61 -32.03
C SER A 120 -1.60 -0.69 -32.61
N LEU A 121 -1.76 -1.75 -31.80
CA LEU A 121 -2.29 -3.04 -32.27
C LEU A 121 -3.75 -2.92 -32.73
N GLY A 122 -4.57 -2.17 -32.00
CA GLY A 122 -5.96 -1.88 -32.35
C GLY A 122 -6.05 -1.10 -33.66
N HIS A 123 -5.16 -0.13 -33.88
CA HIS A 123 -5.09 0.59 -35.15
C HIS A 123 -4.69 -0.32 -36.33
N GLU A 124 -3.68 -1.18 -36.16
CA GLU A 124 -3.26 -2.14 -37.18
C GLU A 124 -4.36 -3.16 -37.52
N LEU A 125 -5.02 -3.72 -36.50
CA LEU A 125 -6.14 -4.65 -36.68
C LEU A 125 -7.34 -3.98 -37.36
N ALA A 126 -7.64 -2.73 -37.00
CA ALA A 126 -8.69 -1.96 -37.67
C ALA A 126 -8.35 -1.74 -39.16
N LEU A 127 -7.09 -1.41 -39.48
CA LEU A 127 -6.64 -1.25 -40.86
C LEU A 127 -6.72 -2.57 -41.65
N ILE A 128 -6.37 -3.70 -41.03
CA ILE A 128 -6.53 -5.04 -41.62
C ILE A 128 -8.01 -5.32 -41.89
N ALA A 129 -8.90 -5.03 -40.94
CA ALA A 129 -10.34 -5.22 -41.10
C ALA A 129 -10.92 -4.39 -42.25
N VAL A 130 -10.47 -3.12 -42.39
CA VAL A 130 -10.87 -2.24 -43.50
C VAL A 130 -10.35 -2.78 -44.85
N ARG A 131 -9.08 -3.19 -44.93
CA ARG A 131 -8.49 -3.77 -46.15
C ARG A 131 -9.16 -5.08 -46.55
N ALA A 132 -9.46 -5.94 -45.58
CA ALA A 132 -10.20 -7.18 -45.80
C ALA A 132 -11.64 -6.89 -46.28
N GLY A 133 -12.30 -5.89 -45.70
CA GLY A 133 -13.60 -5.40 -46.18
C GLY A 133 -13.57 -4.88 -47.62
N ALA A 134 -12.52 -4.13 -47.99
CA ALA A 134 -12.34 -3.67 -49.37
C ALA A 134 -12.13 -4.82 -50.36
N LEU A 135 -11.34 -5.85 -49.99
CA LEU A 135 -11.17 -7.05 -50.79
C LEU A 135 -12.48 -7.82 -51.00
N GLN A 136 -13.31 -7.89 -49.96
CA GLN A 136 -14.60 -8.59 -50.00
C GLN A 136 -15.57 -7.98 -51.03
N VAL A 137 -15.50 -6.66 -51.24
CA VAL A 137 -16.39 -5.90 -52.15
C VAL A 137 -15.76 -5.70 -53.53
N ALA A 138 -14.48 -6.07 -53.72
CA ALA A 138 -13.78 -5.87 -54.97
C ALA A 138 -14.38 -6.72 -56.12
N PRO A 139 -14.67 -6.12 -57.28
CA PRO A 139 -15.22 -6.82 -58.43
C PRO A 139 -14.19 -7.78 -59.04
N GLY A 140 -14.64 -8.97 -59.48
CA GLY A 140 -13.79 -9.96 -60.14
C GLY A 140 -13.10 -10.98 -59.22
N LEU A 141 -13.31 -10.91 -57.89
CA LEU A 141 -12.93 -12.02 -57.00
C LEU A 141 -13.88 -13.22 -57.18
N ASP A 142 -13.35 -14.44 -57.02
CA ASP A 142 -14.16 -15.66 -56.84
C ASP A 142 -14.81 -15.71 -55.46
N ASP A 143 -15.93 -16.42 -55.33
CA ASP A 143 -16.69 -16.54 -54.07
C ASP A 143 -15.84 -17.10 -52.92
N ARG A 144 -14.98 -18.08 -53.20
CA ARG A 144 -14.04 -18.63 -52.20
C ARG A 144 -13.09 -17.58 -51.63
N HIS A 145 -12.62 -16.64 -52.45
CA HIS A 145 -11.72 -15.57 -52.01
C HIS A 145 -12.49 -14.46 -51.27
N ARG A 146 -13.75 -14.20 -51.65
CA ARG A 146 -14.66 -13.32 -50.89
C ARG A 146 -14.92 -13.85 -49.49
N ASP A 147 -15.18 -15.14 -49.35
CA ASP A 147 -15.41 -15.78 -48.04
C ASP A 147 -14.16 -15.72 -47.16
N ALA A 148 -12.97 -15.93 -47.73
CA ALA A 148 -11.71 -15.78 -47.00
C ALA A 148 -11.50 -14.34 -46.50
N ALA A 149 -11.79 -13.33 -47.32
CA ALA A 149 -11.73 -11.92 -46.91
C ALA A 149 -12.76 -11.60 -45.81
N ALA A 150 -13.96 -12.18 -45.87
CA ALA A 150 -14.99 -12.05 -44.85
C ALA A 150 -14.58 -12.70 -43.51
N GLN A 151 -13.88 -13.85 -43.56
CA GLN A 151 -13.31 -14.48 -42.37
C GLN A 151 -12.18 -13.63 -41.77
N LEU A 152 -11.27 -13.10 -42.58
CA LEU A 152 -10.17 -12.24 -42.12
C LEU A 152 -10.69 -10.98 -41.42
N ARG A 153 -11.71 -10.32 -42.01
CA ARG A 153 -12.35 -9.15 -41.40
C ARG A 153 -13.00 -9.46 -40.06
N ARG A 154 -13.71 -10.60 -39.95
CA ARG A 154 -14.32 -11.03 -38.68
C ARG A 154 -13.27 -11.34 -37.62
N GLY A 155 -12.22 -12.08 -37.98
CA GLY A 155 -11.12 -12.41 -37.07
C GLY A 155 -10.39 -11.18 -36.55
N ALA A 156 -10.14 -10.16 -37.40
CA ALA A 156 -9.54 -8.90 -36.96
C ALA A 156 -10.44 -8.10 -36.01
N ALA A 157 -11.76 -8.09 -36.25
CA ALA A 157 -12.72 -7.44 -35.36
C ALA A 157 -12.81 -8.13 -34.00
N GLU A 158 -12.87 -9.47 -33.99
CA GLU A 158 -12.90 -10.28 -32.77
C GLU A 158 -11.61 -10.13 -31.95
N ALA A 159 -10.44 -10.14 -32.60
CA ALA A 159 -9.16 -9.91 -31.94
C ALA A 159 -9.06 -8.53 -31.27
N THR A 160 -9.67 -7.51 -31.88
CA THR A 160 -9.71 -6.15 -31.31
C THR A 160 -10.58 -6.10 -30.05
N GLU A 161 -11.71 -6.81 -30.06
CA GLU A 161 -12.62 -6.87 -28.91
C GLU A 161 -11.99 -7.61 -27.73
N HIS A 162 -11.35 -8.77 -27.97
CA HIS A 162 -10.60 -9.48 -26.94
C HIS A 162 -9.48 -8.62 -26.33
N LEU A 163 -8.77 -7.84 -27.16
CA LEU A 163 -7.71 -6.95 -26.67
C LEU A 163 -8.27 -5.83 -25.77
N ARG A 164 -9.47 -5.30 -26.07
CA ARG A 164 -10.14 -4.27 -25.25
C ARG A 164 -10.62 -4.83 -23.93
N GLU A 165 -11.12 -6.06 -23.93
CA GLU A 165 -11.55 -6.73 -22.72
C GLU A 165 -10.39 -6.93 -21.74
N ILE A 166 -9.24 -7.41 -22.24
CA ILE A 166 -8.03 -7.64 -21.43
C ILE A 166 -7.55 -6.35 -20.75
N ILE A 167 -7.51 -5.23 -21.47
CA ILE A 167 -7.09 -3.93 -20.89
C ILE A 167 -8.14 -3.34 -19.94
N GLY A 168 -9.43 -3.57 -20.21
CA GLY A 168 -10.51 -3.20 -19.30
C GLY A 168 -10.29 -3.76 -17.88
N VAL A 169 -9.76 -4.99 -17.77
CA VAL A 169 -9.46 -5.64 -16.48
C VAL A 169 -8.31 -4.95 -15.75
N LEU A 170 -7.21 -4.67 -16.46
CA LEU A 170 -6.02 -4.02 -15.89
C LEU A 170 -6.31 -2.59 -15.37
N ARG A 171 -7.29 -1.91 -15.96
CA ARG A 171 -7.65 -0.53 -15.59
C ARG A 171 -8.54 -0.45 -14.34
N GLU A 172 -9.41 -1.43 -14.11
CA GLU A 172 -10.22 -1.50 -12.88
C GLU A 172 -9.35 -1.84 -11.65
N ASP A 173 -8.30 -2.64 -11.82
CA ASP A 173 -7.34 -2.97 -10.75
C ASP A 173 -6.45 -1.77 -10.36
N THR A 174 -6.11 -0.90 -11.31
CA THR A 174 -5.31 0.32 -11.04
C THR A 174 -6.12 1.50 -10.50
N ALA A 175 -7.44 1.54 -10.76
CA ALA A 175 -8.35 2.56 -10.23
C ALA A 175 -8.80 2.28 -8.78
N THR A 176 -8.61 1.05 -8.28
CA THR A 176 -8.98 0.64 -6.90
C THR A 176 -7.81 0.85 -5.90
N GLY A 177 -7.02 1.91 -6.10
CA GLY A 177 -6.08 2.38 -5.08
C GLY A 177 -6.81 3.19 -4.01
N PRO A 178 -6.62 2.92 -2.70
CA PRO A 178 -7.30 3.67 -1.65
C PRO A 178 -6.72 5.08 -1.58
N GLY A 179 -7.48 6.06 -2.06
CA GLY A 179 -7.18 7.48 -1.84
C GLY A 179 -7.25 8.39 -3.07
N THR A 180 -8.42 8.51 -3.70
CA THR A 180 -8.82 9.76 -4.37
C THR A 180 -10.31 9.98 -4.12
N PRO A 181 -10.71 11.00 -3.33
CA PRO A 181 -12.11 11.38 -3.22
C PRO A 181 -12.61 11.84 -4.59
N HIS A 182 -13.82 11.44 -4.93
CA HIS A 182 -14.63 12.08 -5.96
C HIS A 182 -14.66 13.59 -5.70
N SER A 183 -13.92 14.35 -6.49
CA SER A 183 -14.24 15.76 -6.74
C SER A 183 -15.11 15.81 -7.97
N SER A 184 -16.42 15.75 -7.73
CA SER A 184 -17.39 16.40 -8.58
C SER A 184 -17.12 17.90 -8.52
N ASP A 185 -16.51 18.45 -9.57
CA ASP A 185 -16.71 19.85 -9.89
C ASP A 185 -16.89 19.98 -11.39
N GLY A 186 -18.04 20.52 -11.76
CA GLY A 186 -18.39 20.76 -13.15
C GLY A 186 -17.71 22.03 -13.63
N ARG A 187 -17.27 22.04 -14.90
CA ARG A 187 -17.75 22.98 -15.94
C ARG A 187 -16.75 23.07 -17.11
N ASP A 188 -17.35 23.03 -18.31
CA ASP A 188 -16.85 23.41 -19.63
C ASP A 188 -15.96 22.44 -20.43
N GLY A 189 -16.61 21.66 -21.31
CA GLY A 189 -16.67 22.06 -22.73
C GLY A 189 -15.79 21.31 -23.74
N ARG A 190 -16.48 20.52 -24.58
CA ARG A 190 -16.21 20.10 -25.97
C ARG A 190 -15.53 18.76 -26.26
N ASP A 191 -16.36 17.95 -26.92
CA ASP A 191 -16.09 17.09 -28.07
C ASP A 191 -15.36 15.76 -27.84
N GLY A 192 -16.17 14.70 -27.79
CA GLY A 192 -15.70 13.32 -27.91
C GLY A 192 -16.73 12.32 -27.38
N ALA A 193 -17.68 11.94 -28.23
CA ALA A 193 -18.67 10.92 -27.94
C ALA A 193 -18.03 9.60 -27.43
N ALA A 194 -18.51 9.11 -26.29
CA ALA A 194 -18.45 7.69 -25.94
C ALA A 194 -19.89 7.18 -25.86
N PRO A 195 -20.38 6.40 -26.84
CA PRO A 195 -21.68 5.78 -26.72
C PRO A 195 -21.61 4.65 -25.68
N VAL A 196 -22.52 4.73 -24.70
CA VAL A 196 -23.30 3.62 -24.13
C VAL A 196 -22.56 2.28 -24.01
N ARG A 197 -22.13 1.97 -22.78
CA ARG A 197 -21.77 0.62 -22.31
C ARG A 197 -22.92 -0.34 -22.68
N PRO A 198 -22.71 -1.40 -23.49
CA PRO A 198 -23.79 -2.32 -23.86
C PRO A 198 -24.29 -3.08 -22.62
N PRO A 199 -25.54 -3.55 -22.63
CA PRO A 199 -26.15 -4.21 -21.48
C PRO A 199 -25.36 -5.47 -21.14
N HIS A 200 -24.91 -5.57 -19.88
CA HIS A 200 -24.18 -6.72 -19.39
C HIS A 200 -25.05 -7.97 -19.55
N GLU A 201 -24.61 -8.87 -20.42
CA GLU A 201 -25.20 -10.18 -20.58
C GLU A 201 -25.14 -10.93 -19.24
N SER A 202 -26.26 -11.54 -18.84
CA SER A 202 -26.31 -12.25 -17.57
C SER A 202 -25.63 -13.61 -17.69
N ILE A 203 -25.21 -14.19 -16.54
CA ILE A 203 -24.69 -15.57 -16.50
C ILE A 203 -25.70 -16.57 -17.08
N GLY A 204 -27.00 -16.29 -16.94
CA GLY A 204 -28.07 -17.10 -17.54
C GLY A 204 -28.03 -17.06 -19.07
N ASP A 205 -27.88 -15.88 -19.65
CA ASP A 205 -27.80 -15.69 -21.12
C ASP A 205 -26.56 -16.39 -21.70
N LEU A 206 -25.44 -16.34 -20.97
CA LEU A 206 -24.20 -17.04 -21.35
C LEU A 206 -24.39 -18.56 -21.38
N VAL A 207 -25.06 -19.12 -20.36
CA VAL A 207 -25.34 -20.56 -20.28
C VAL A 207 -26.28 -20.98 -21.41
N GLU A 208 -27.30 -20.19 -21.72
CA GLU A 208 -28.22 -20.49 -22.83
C GLU A 208 -27.51 -20.44 -24.20
N ARG A 209 -26.63 -19.46 -24.43
CA ARG A 209 -25.83 -19.42 -25.67
C ARG A 209 -24.86 -20.60 -25.78
N ALA A 210 -24.21 -20.98 -24.69
CA ALA A 210 -23.32 -22.15 -24.68
C ALA A 210 -24.09 -23.43 -25.02
N ARG A 211 -25.31 -23.57 -24.48
CA ARG A 211 -26.21 -24.67 -24.78
C ARG A 211 -26.68 -24.68 -26.23
N ALA A 212 -27.05 -23.52 -26.77
CA ALA A 212 -27.41 -23.35 -28.18
C ALA A 212 -26.24 -23.68 -29.13
N SER A 213 -25.01 -23.54 -28.64
CA SER A 213 -23.78 -23.90 -29.36
C SER A 213 -23.39 -25.38 -29.21
N GLY A 214 -24.23 -26.19 -28.57
CA GLY A 214 -24.04 -27.63 -28.41
C GLY A 214 -23.14 -28.04 -27.24
N VAL A 215 -22.74 -27.10 -26.36
CA VAL A 215 -22.00 -27.42 -25.15
C VAL A 215 -23.00 -27.86 -24.06
N PRO A 216 -22.87 -29.06 -23.46
CA PRO A 216 -23.79 -29.53 -22.43
C PRO A 216 -23.54 -28.81 -21.09
N VAL A 217 -24.00 -27.56 -20.99
CA VAL A 217 -23.90 -26.70 -19.78
C VAL A 217 -25.26 -26.60 -19.09
N HIS A 218 -25.24 -26.72 -17.77
CA HIS A 218 -26.41 -26.56 -16.91
C HIS A 218 -26.12 -25.56 -15.79
N LEU A 219 -27.01 -24.57 -15.62
CA LEU A 219 -27.04 -23.74 -14.42
C LEU A 219 -27.90 -24.43 -13.36
N ALA A 220 -27.35 -24.67 -12.18
CA ALA A 220 -28.07 -25.30 -11.09
C ALA A 220 -28.71 -24.24 -10.19
N GLY A 221 -30.04 -24.16 -10.22
CA GLY A 221 -30.88 -23.17 -9.54
C GLY A 221 -31.89 -22.53 -10.50
N THR A 222 -32.93 -21.87 -9.99
CA THR A 222 -33.81 -21.02 -10.83
C THR A 222 -33.29 -19.58 -10.86
N ALA A 223 -33.68 -18.77 -11.85
CA ALA A 223 -33.28 -17.36 -11.92
C ALA A 223 -33.67 -16.55 -10.67
N ALA A 224 -34.68 -17.02 -9.92
CA ALA A 224 -35.11 -16.46 -8.63
C ALA A 224 -34.19 -16.82 -7.46
N ASP A 225 -33.37 -17.88 -7.58
CA ASP A 225 -32.41 -18.34 -6.57
C ASP A 225 -31.03 -17.68 -6.71
N LEU A 226 -30.82 -16.90 -7.77
CA LEU A 226 -29.55 -16.21 -8.02
C LEU A 226 -29.39 -15.07 -6.99
N PRO A 227 -28.27 -15.03 -6.25
CA PRO A 227 -28.03 -13.94 -5.32
C PRO A 227 -27.93 -12.63 -6.10
N GLU A 228 -28.55 -11.57 -5.59
CA GLU A 228 -28.31 -10.22 -6.10
C GLU A 228 -26.84 -9.89 -5.86
N LEU A 229 -26.07 -9.81 -6.96
CA LEU A 229 -24.63 -9.62 -6.95
C LEU A 229 -24.33 -8.13 -7.08
N ALA A 230 -23.35 -7.64 -6.32
CA ALA A 230 -22.78 -6.32 -6.59
C ALA A 230 -22.24 -6.28 -8.03
N PRO A 231 -22.33 -5.17 -8.77
CA PRO A 231 -21.99 -5.11 -10.20
C PRO A 231 -20.61 -5.68 -10.55
N MET A 232 -19.60 -5.43 -9.71
CA MET A 232 -18.25 -5.99 -9.88
C MET A 232 -18.19 -7.50 -9.66
N ALA A 233 -18.93 -8.02 -8.67
CA ALA A 233 -18.99 -9.46 -8.42
C ALA A 233 -19.71 -10.20 -9.56
N ALA A 234 -20.73 -9.58 -10.15
CA ALA A 234 -21.42 -10.11 -11.32
C ALA A 234 -20.50 -10.22 -12.54
N LEU A 235 -19.69 -9.19 -12.81
CA LEU A 235 -18.71 -9.20 -13.91
C LEU A 235 -17.63 -10.27 -13.72
N THR A 236 -17.07 -10.37 -12.51
CA THR A 236 -16.05 -11.39 -12.20
C THR A 236 -16.63 -12.79 -12.32
N ALA A 237 -17.84 -13.03 -11.78
CA ALA A 237 -18.51 -14.32 -11.90
C ALA A 237 -18.81 -14.67 -13.37
N HIS A 238 -19.29 -13.71 -14.17
CA HIS A 238 -19.52 -13.89 -15.61
C HIS A 238 -18.25 -14.35 -16.33
N ARG A 239 -17.12 -13.66 -16.12
CA ARG A 239 -15.84 -14.05 -16.75
C ARG A 239 -15.35 -15.43 -16.34
N VAL A 240 -15.46 -15.77 -15.05
CA VAL A 240 -15.06 -17.09 -14.55
C VAL A 240 -15.89 -18.19 -15.22
N VAL A 241 -17.21 -17.98 -15.34
CA VAL A 241 -18.09 -18.95 -16.00
C VAL A 241 -17.78 -19.05 -17.50
N GLN A 242 -17.58 -17.91 -18.18
CA GLN A 242 -17.23 -17.87 -19.60
C GLN A 242 -15.96 -18.65 -19.91
N GLU A 243 -14.90 -18.41 -19.14
CA GLU A 243 -13.61 -19.07 -19.32
C GLU A 243 -13.70 -20.57 -18.97
N ALA A 244 -14.43 -20.93 -17.92
CA ALA A 244 -14.65 -22.33 -17.56
C ALA A 244 -15.40 -23.10 -18.66
N VAL A 245 -16.45 -22.53 -19.23
CA VAL A 245 -17.23 -23.12 -20.33
C VAL A 245 -16.37 -23.24 -21.59
N THR A 246 -15.60 -22.20 -21.92
CA THR A 246 -14.68 -22.20 -23.07
C THR A 246 -13.60 -23.27 -22.92
N ASN A 247 -13.01 -23.41 -21.73
CA ASN A 247 -12.03 -24.44 -21.43
C ASN A 247 -12.63 -25.85 -21.51
N ALA A 248 -13.84 -26.05 -20.99
CA ALA A 248 -14.54 -27.33 -21.13
C ALA A 248 -14.80 -27.68 -22.60
N ALA A 249 -15.28 -26.72 -23.41
CA ALA A 249 -15.51 -26.94 -24.83
C ALA A 249 -14.22 -27.28 -25.60
N LYS A 250 -13.10 -26.66 -25.24
CA LYS A 250 -11.80 -26.86 -25.89
C LYS A 250 -11.08 -28.13 -25.45
N HIS A 251 -11.16 -28.48 -24.16
CA HIS A 251 -10.31 -29.51 -23.56
C HIS A 251 -11.07 -30.78 -23.16
N ALA A 252 -12.39 -30.74 -23.05
CA ALA A 252 -13.24 -31.90 -22.74
C ALA A 252 -14.54 -31.91 -23.59
N PRO A 253 -14.45 -32.06 -24.92
CA PRO A 253 -15.61 -32.04 -25.80
C PRO A 253 -16.66 -33.09 -25.39
N GLY A 254 -17.91 -32.66 -25.19
CA GLY A 254 -19.03 -33.54 -24.80
C GLY A 254 -19.17 -33.79 -23.30
N ALA A 255 -18.25 -33.32 -22.46
CA ALA A 255 -18.39 -33.40 -21.01
C ALA A 255 -19.42 -32.38 -20.48
N ALA A 256 -20.32 -32.83 -19.62
CA ALA A 256 -21.32 -31.96 -19.01
C ALA A 256 -20.69 -30.99 -17.99
N VAL A 257 -21.06 -29.72 -18.06
CA VAL A 257 -20.59 -28.65 -17.16
C VAL A 257 -21.77 -28.19 -16.31
N THR A 258 -21.59 -28.14 -14.99
CA THR A 258 -22.61 -27.63 -14.07
C THR A 258 -22.10 -26.38 -13.35
N VAL A 259 -22.83 -25.28 -13.46
CA VAL A 259 -22.51 -24.00 -12.81
C VAL A 259 -23.37 -23.86 -11.56
N HIS A 260 -22.71 -23.71 -10.40
CA HIS A 260 -23.36 -23.46 -9.11
C HIS A 260 -22.93 -22.09 -8.57
N LEU A 261 -23.90 -21.25 -8.20
CA LEU A 261 -23.67 -19.95 -7.58
C LEU A 261 -24.19 -19.98 -6.15
N THR A 262 -23.32 -19.72 -5.18
CA THR A 262 -23.67 -19.71 -3.75
C THR A 262 -23.16 -18.43 -3.10
N ARG A 263 -24.04 -17.72 -2.38
CA ARG A 263 -23.63 -16.63 -1.48
C ARG A 263 -23.05 -17.26 -0.21
N ARG A 264 -21.82 -16.92 0.15
CA ARG A 264 -21.23 -17.26 1.45
C ARG A 264 -21.34 -16.03 2.34
N ASP A 265 -22.16 -16.12 3.37
CA ASP A 265 -22.18 -15.07 4.39
C ASP A 265 -20.82 -15.02 5.11
N PRO A 266 -20.33 -13.83 5.48
CA PRO A 266 -19.12 -13.73 6.27
C PRO A 266 -19.29 -14.50 7.59
N PRO A 267 -18.23 -15.16 8.10
CA PRO A 267 -18.31 -15.87 9.37
C PRO A 267 -18.76 -14.90 10.46
N ALA A 268 -19.84 -15.25 11.16
CA ALA A 268 -20.31 -14.53 12.33
C ALA A 268 -19.37 -14.80 13.50
N ASP A 269 -18.28 -14.04 13.60
CA ASP A 269 -17.43 -14.02 14.79
C ASP A 269 -16.85 -12.61 14.99
N ASP A 270 -17.60 -11.82 15.76
CA ASP A 270 -17.16 -10.78 16.71
C ASP A 270 -18.40 -9.97 17.11
N ALA A 271 -19.31 -10.61 17.84
CA ALA A 271 -20.24 -9.88 18.69
C ALA A 271 -19.45 -9.38 19.91
N PRO A 272 -19.45 -8.08 20.24
CA PRO A 272 -18.84 -7.59 21.46
C PRO A 272 -19.54 -8.25 22.66
N HIS A 273 -18.78 -8.98 23.46
CA HIS A 273 -19.21 -9.53 24.73
C HIS A 273 -19.31 -8.38 25.75
N ASP A 274 -20.37 -7.57 25.69
CA ASP A 274 -20.76 -6.71 26.79
C ASP A 274 -21.56 -7.54 27.80
N ALA A 275 -20.84 -8.03 28.81
CA ALA A 275 -21.42 -8.53 30.04
C ALA A 275 -22.00 -7.35 30.86
N PRO A 276 -23.21 -7.46 31.43
CA PRO A 276 -23.66 -6.48 32.42
C PRO A 276 -22.91 -6.73 33.74
N HIS A 277 -22.10 -5.74 34.13
CA HIS A 277 -21.62 -5.62 35.49
C HIS A 277 -22.79 -5.36 36.44
N GLN A 278 -22.78 -6.09 37.56
CA GLN A 278 -23.66 -5.97 38.71
C GLN A 278 -23.67 -4.53 39.26
N GLY A 279 -24.86 -4.08 39.67
CA GLY A 279 -25.13 -2.88 40.46
C GLY A 279 -26.59 -2.84 40.84
#